data_AF-A0A924QRE9-F1
#
_entry.id   AF-A0A924QRE9-F1
#
_cell.length_a   1.000
_cell.length_b   1.000
_cell.length_c   1.000
_cell.angle_alpha   90.00
_cell.angle_beta   90.00
_cell.angle_gamma   90.00
#
_symmetry.space_group_name_H-M   'P 1'
#
loop_
_entity.id
_entity.type
_entity.pdbx_description
1 polymer ?
#
loop_
_entity_poly.entity_id
_entity_poly.type
_entity_poly.pdbx_seq_one_letter_code
_entity_poly.pdbx_strand_id
1 'polypeptide(L)'
;MKRFAIIVLIVFVCCKKKSSGNNILQIEDMKTLMWDMSTADEWFNQIPPTDSLHKTRSQNILLYEQVFASHNITKKQFYNSYQYYQTRPDKMKILLDSVSAYGERIKNNYKSPKKY
;
A
#
# COMPACT_ATOMS: atom_id res chain seq x y z
N MET A 1 24.30 40.06 -12.50
CA MET A 1 23.79 38.80 -13.12
C MET A 1 24.36 37.56 -12.41
N LYS A 2 24.08 37.38 -11.11
CA LYS A 2 24.64 36.24 -10.31
C LYS A 2 23.65 35.64 -9.30
N ARG A 3 22.39 36.11 -9.27
CA ARG A 3 21.39 35.70 -8.26
C ARG A 3 20.39 34.64 -8.75
N PHE A 4 20.32 34.39 -10.06
CA PHE A 4 19.39 33.42 -10.65
C PHE A 4 19.92 31.97 -10.67
N ALA A 5 21.21 31.75 -10.38
CA ALA A 5 21.83 30.42 -10.48
C ALA A 5 21.54 29.49 -9.29
N ILE A 6 20.97 29.99 -8.19
CA ILE A 6 20.80 29.22 -6.93
C ILE A 6 19.42 28.54 -6.83
N ILE A 7 18.42 28.96 -7.62
CA ILE A 7 17.04 28.46 -7.49
C ILE A 7 16.81 27.13 -8.24
N VAL A 8 17.71 26.71 -9.14
CA VAL A 8 17.50 25.54 -10.02
C VAL A 8 17.92 24.20 -9.38
N LEU A 9 18.60 24.20 -8.22
CA LEU A 9 19.26 22.99 -7.70
C LEU A 9 18.47 22.16 -6.65
N ILE A 10 17.20 22.45 -6.38
CA ILE A 10 16.45 21.79 -5.27
C ILE A 10 15.45 20.71 -5.73
N VAL A 11 15.21 20.53 -7.03
CA VAL A 11 14.09 19.68 -7.50
C VAL A 11 14.38 18.17 -7.55
N PHE A 12 15.58 17.69 -7.21
CA PHE A 12 15.95 16.28 -7.44
C PHE A 12 15.97 15.34 -6.23
N VAL A 13 15.44 15.74 -5.06
CA VAL A 13 15.30 14.82 -3.92
C VAL A 13 13.86 14.40 -3.71
N CYS A 14 13.33 13.60 -4.63
CA CYS A 14 12.22 12.71 -4.28
C CYS A 14 12.34 11.38 -5.05
N CYS A 15 13.38 10.64 -4.72
CA CYS A 15 13.43 9.22 -5.01
C CYS A 15 13.62 8.50 -3.67
N LYS A 16 12.52 8.29 -2.93
CA LYS A 16 12.52 7.30 -1.85
C LYS A 16 12.55 5.91 -2.49
N LYS A 17 13.69 5.55 -3.08
CA LYS A 17 13.97 4.15 -3.41
C LYS A 17 14.27 3.45 -2.10
N LYS A 18 13.21 3.07 -1.38
CA LYS A 18 13.28 2.32 -0.14
C LYS A 18 13.52 0.84 -0.45
N SER A 19 14.55 0.56 -1.25
CA SER A 19 15.06 -0.79 -1.45
C SER A 19 16.01 -1.09 -0.30
N SER A 20 15.46 -1.21 0.92
CA SER A 20 16.24 -1.72 2.04
C SER A 20 16.52 -3.18 1.75
N GLY A 21 17.79 -3.57 1.69
CA GLY A 21 18.26 -4.96 1.50
C GLY A 21 17.88 -5.94 2.62
N ASN A 22 16.83 -5.64 3.39
CA ASN A 22 16.22 -6.53 4.35
C ASN A 22 14.94 -7.08 3.70
N ASN A 23 14.84 -8.41 3.59
CA ASN A 23 13.70 -9.11 2.98
C ASN A 23 12.33 -8.86 3.64
N ILE A 24 12.26 -7.98 4.65
CA ILE A 24 11.08 -7.68 5.47
C ILE A 24 10.67 -6.23 5.25
N LEU A 25 9.44 -6.04 4.79
CA LEU A 25 8.78 -4.74 4.62
C LEU A 25 8.62 -4.04 5.97
N GLN A 26 8.78 -2.72 5.98
CA GLN A 26 8.57 -1.92 7.20
C GLN A 26 7.07 -1.73 7.45
N ILE A 27 6.69 -1.43 8.70
CA ILE A 27 5.28 -1.20 9.08
C ILE A 27 4.66 -0.09 8.22
N GLU A 28 5.43 0.97 7.92
CA GLU A 28 4.97 2.08 7.08
C GLU A 28 4.59 1.67 5.65
N ASP A 29 5.28 0.67 5.09
CA ASP A 29 5.03 0.20 3.73
C ASP A 29 3.98 -0.92 3.74
N MET A 30 4.00 -1.78 4.77
CA MET A 30 2.98 -2.81 4.98
C MET A 30 1.59 -2.21 5.25
N LYS A 31 1.48 -1.12 6.00
CA LYS A 31 0.17 -0.55 6.34
C LYS A 31 -0.56 -0.03 5.10
N THR A 32 0.16 0.62 4.19
CA THR A 32 -0.41 1.15 2.95
C THR A 32 -0.75 0.02 1.99
N LEU A 33 0.14 -0.97 1.88
CA LEU A 33 -0.09 -2.17 1.07
C LEU A 33 -1.33 -2.95 1.54
N MET A 34 -1.42 -3.24 2.85
CA MET A 34 -2.54 -4.00 3.41
C MET A 34 -3.86 -3.26 3.26
N TRP A 35 -3.87 -1.94 3.44
CA TRP A 35 -5.06 -1.13 3.22
C TRP A 35 -5.56 -1.22 1.77
N ASP A 36 -4.64 -1.10 0.79
CA ASP A 36 -5.00 -1.17 -0.62
C ASP A 36 -5.47 -2.58 -1.02
N MET A 37 -4.85 -3.63 -0.47
CA MET A 37 -5.32 -5.01 -0.64
C MET A 37 -6.73 -5.20 -0.09
N SER A 38 -7.01 -4.74 1.14
CA SER A 38 -8.36 -4.81 1.72
C SER A 38 -9.39 -4.01 0.93
N THR A 39 -9.00 -2.85 0.38
CA THR A 39 -9.87 -2.05 -0.48
C THR A 39 -10.16 -2.77 -1.80
N ALA A 40 -9.15 -3.42 -2.39
CA ALA A 40 -9.32 -4.21 -3.60
C ALA A 40 -10.24 -5.42 -3.39
N ASP A 41 -10.16 -6.08 -2.23
CA ASP A 41 -11.07 -7.17 -1.86
C ASP A 41 -12.51 -6.67 -1.67
N GLU A 42 -12.68 -5.55 -0.97
CA GLU A 42 -14.00 -4.95 -0.78
C GLU A 42 -14.61 -4.55 -2.13
N TRP A 43 -13.82 -3.91 -3.01
CA TRP A 43 -14.24 -3.59 -4.37
C TRP A 43 -14.64 -4.84 -5.15
N PHE A 44 -13.84 -5.90 -5.07
CA PHE A 44 -14.12 -7.16 -5.74
C PHE A 44 -15.42 -7.81 -5.23
N ASN A 45 -15.68 -7.76 -3.92
CA ASN A 45 -16.90 -8.27 -3.31
C ASN A 45 -18.16 -7.49 -3.69
N GLN A 46 -18.02 -6.22 -4.09
CA GLN A 46 -19.14 -5.40 -4.57
C GLN A 46 -19.54 -5.71 -6.02
N ILE A 47 -18.68 -6.36 -6.80
CA ILE A 47 -18.98 -6.71 -8.19
C ILE A 47 -19.92 -7.93 -8.20
N PRO A 48 -21.16 -7.80 -8.72
CA PRO A 48 -22.06 -8.94 -8.81
C PRO A 48 -21.49 -10.02 -9.74
N PRO A 49 -21.54 -11.31 -9.36
CA PRO A 49 -21.03 -12.40 -10.19
C PRO A 49 -21.86 -12.48 -11.47
N THR A 50 -21.25 -12.15 -12.61
CA THR A 50 -21.96 -12.08 -13.90
C THR A 50 -22.00 -13.42 -14.66
N ASP A 51 -21.16 -14.39 -14.28
CA ASP A 51 -21.32 -15.81 -14.62
C ASP A 51 -20.28 -16.64 -13.79
N SER A 52 -20.65 -17.88 -13.47
CA SER A 52 -20.21 -18.71 -12.33
C SER A 52 -18.69 -18.80 -12.03
N LEU A 53 -18.33 -18.45 -10.79
CA LEU A 53 -17.25 -18.91 -9.87
C LEU A 53 -15.78 -19.08 -10.36
N HIS A 54 -15.52 -19.35 -11.63
CA HIS A 54 -14.19 -19.65 -12.15
C HIS A 54 -13.43 -18.40 -12.61
N LYS A 55 -14.15 -17.37 -13.12
CA LYS A 55 -13.55 -16.08 -13.52
C LYS A 55 -13.24 -15.18 -12.32
N THR A 56 -14.03 -15.28 -11.26
CA THR A 56 -13.93 -14.44 -10.07
C THR A 56 -12.61 -14.66 -9.32
N ARG A 57 -12.21 -15.93 -9.08
CA ARG A 57 -10.93 -16.23 -8.40
C ARG A 57 -9.72 -15.70 -9.17
N SER A 58 -9.71 -15.82 -10.50
CA SER A 58 -8.63 -15.28 -11.34
C SER A 58 -8.56 -13.75 -11.28
N GLN A 59 -9.70 -13.06 -11.22
CA GLN A 59 -9.76 -11.60 -11.14
C GLN A 59 -9.22 -11.06 -9.80
N ASN A 60 -9.52 -11.72 -8.67
CA ASN A 60 -8.99 -11.32 -7.36
C ASN A 60 -7.45 -11.44 -7.31
N ILE A 61 -6.88 -12.51 -7.89
CA ILE A 61 -5.42 -12.68 -7.99
C ILE A 61 -4.79 -11.53 -8.80
N LEU A 62 -5.41 -11.14 -9.91
CA LEU A 62 -4.94 -10.03 -10.74
C LEU A 62 -4.98 -8.69 -9.99
N LEU A 63 -6.01 -8.45 -9.17
CA LEU A 63 -6.10 -7.25 -8.34
C LEU A 63 -4.95 -7.16 -7.33
N TYR A 64 -4.60 -8.27 -6.67
CA TYR A 64 -3.44 -8.29 -5.77
C TYR A 64 -2.12 -8.05 -6.51
N GLU A 65 -1.94 -8.61 -7.70
CA GLU A 65 -0.76 -8.35 -8.53
C GLU A 65 -0.65 -6.87 -8.91
N GLN A 66 -1.77 -6.22 -9.23
CA GLN A 66 -1.82 -4.78 -9.50
C GLN A 66 -1.45 -3.95 -8.26
N VAL A 67 -1.97 -4.32 -7.09
CA VAL A 67 -1.61 -3.66 -5.82
C VAL A 67 -0.11 -3.81 -5.55
N PHE A 68 0.46 -5.01 -5.70
CA PHE A 68 1.89 -5.23 -5.54
C PHE A 68 2.74 -4.40 -6.51
N ALA A 69 2.33 -4.31 -7.78
CA ALA A 69 2.99 -3.48 -8.78
C ALA A 69 2.97 -2.00 -8.40
N SER A 70 1.83 -1.48 -7.91
CA SER A 70 1.70 -0.09 -7.44
C SER A 70 2.66 0.24 -6.29
N HIS A 71 2.86 -0.72 -5.38
CA HIS A 71 3.77 -0.55 -4.24
C HIS A 71 5.23 -0.92 -4.56
N ASN A 72 5.54 -1.37 -5.79
CA ASN A 72 6.86 -1.89 -6.18
C ASN A 72 7.33 -3.05 -5.29
N ILE A 73 6.40 -3.91 -4.88
CA ILE A 73 6.63 -5.05 -3.99
C ILE A 73 6.42 -6.34 -4.76
N THR A 74 7.16 -7.40 -4.43
CA THR A 74 6.90 -8.74 -4.97
C THR A 74 6.01 -9.55 -4.04
N LYS A 75 5.21 -10.46 -4.60
CA LYS A 75 4.41 -11.42 -3.83
C LYS A 75 5.23 -12.13 -2.75
N LYS A 76 6.43 -12.61 -3.12
CA LYS A 76 7.36 -13.29 -2.19
C LYS A 76 7.78 -12.40 -1.02
N GLN A 77 8.11 -11.14 -1.30
CA GLN A 77 8.49 -10.16 -0.28
C GLN A 77 7.34 -9.87 0.68
N PHE A 78 6.11 -9.74 0.17
CA PHE A 78 4.92 -9.62 1.01
C PHE A 78 4.76 -10.81 1.94
N TYR A 79 4.72 -12.05 1.42
CA TYR A 79 4.52 -13.24 2.26
C TYR A 79 5.62 -13.43 3.30
N ASN A 80 6.89 -13.20 2.93
CA ASN A 80 8.01 -13.27 3.88
C ASN A 80 7.84 -12.25 5.01
N SER A 81 7.43 -11.02 4.67
CA SER A 81 7.20 -9.96 5.64
C SER A 81 6.00 -10.29 6.52
N TYR A 82 4.92 -10.75 5.93
CA TYR A 82 3.71 -11.11 6.64
C TYR A 82 3.95 -12.24 7.65
N GLN A 83 4.69 -13.29 7.27
CA GLN A 83 5.11 -14.35 8.21
C GLN A 83 5.97 -13.80 9.36
N TYR A 84 6.85 -12.85 9.08
CA TYR A 84 7.65 -12.18 10.13
C TYR A 84 6.77 -11.48 11.16
N TYR A 85 5.69 -10.81 10.73
CA TYR A 85 4.71 -10.19 11.63
C TYR A 85 3.83 -11.22 12.33
N GLN A 86 3.39 -12.28 11.65
CA GLN A 86 2.53 -13.32 12.25
C GLN A 86 3.18 -14.03 13.43
N THR A 87 4.50 -14.19 13.39
CA THR A 87 5.30 -14.80 14.47
C THR A 87 5.60 -13.83 15.62
N ARG A 88 5.19 -12.56 15.54
CA ARG A 88 5.50 -11.48 16.49
C ARG A 88 4.24 -10.71 16.86
N PRO A 89 3.48 -11.16 17.89
CA PRO A 89 2.20 -10.55 18.27
C PRO A 89 2.31 -9.05 18.60
N ASP A 90 3.40 -8.63 19.23
CA ASP A 90 3.73 -7.23 19.53
C ASP A 90 3.77 -6.37 18.27
N LYS A 91 4.46 -6.84 17.22
CA LYS A 91 4.59 -6.12 15.95
C LYS A 91 3.34 -6.21 15.09
N MET A 92 2.66 -7.37 15.12
CA MET A 92 1.40 -7.54 14.41
C MET A 92 0.34 -6.57 14.93
N LYS A 93 0.24 -6.39 16.25
CA LYS A 93 -0.67 -5.42 16.85
C LYS A 93 -0.40 -4.01 16.32
N ILE A 94 0.85 -3.56 16.37
CA ILE A 94 1.25 -2.23 15.86
C ILE A 94 0.89 -2.07 14.38
N LEU A 95 1.09 -3.11 13.58
CA LEU A 95 0.75 -3.11 12.16
C LEU A 95 -0.76 -2.95 11.94
N LEU A 96 -1.58 -3.75 12.61
CA LEU A 96 -3.05 -3.68 12.49
C LEU A 96 -3.61 -2.34 12.99
N ASP A 97 -3.10 -1.82 14.10
CA ASP A 97 -3.46 -0.49 14.62
C ASP A 97 -3.08 0.59 13.60
N SER A 98 -1.91 0.46 12.96
CA SER A 98 -1.43 1.39 11.93
C SER A 98 -2.29 1.35 10.66
N VAL A 99 -2.73 0.16 10.23
CA VAL A 99 -3.64 0.00 9.08
C VAL A 99 -4.99 0.66 9.38
N SER A 100 -5.55 0.41 10.57
CA SER A 100 -6.83 0.97 10.98
C SER A 100 -6.79 2.49 11.03
N ALA A 101 -5.76 3.06 11.68
CA ALA A 101 -5.56 4.50 11.75
C ALA A 101 -5.31 5.14 10.36
N TYR A 102 -4.64 4.42 9.45
CA TYR A 102 -4.45 4.88 8.07
C TYR A 102 -5.76 4.94 7.30
N GLY A 103 -6.60 3.92 7.41
CA GLY A 103 -7.93 3.87 6.81
C GLY A 103 -8.85 4.99 7.27
N GLU A 104 -8.87 5.27 8.58
CA GLU A 104 -9.63 6.40 9.13
C GLU A 104 -9.18 7.74 8.56
N ARG A 105 -7.86 7.96 8.42
CA ARG A 105 -7.32 9.18 7.80
C ARG A 105 -7.76 9.34 6.37
N ILE A 106 -7.71 8.28 5.55
CA ILE A 106 -8.19 8.31 4.16
C ILE A 106 -9.68 8.66 4.12
N LYS A 107 -10.49 7.99 4.94
CA LYS A 107 -11.93 8.24 5.02
C LYS A 107 -12.25 9.69 5.42
N ASN A 108 -11.53 10.23 6.39
CA ASN A 108 -11.72 11.61 6.85
C ASN A 108 -11.30 12.62 5.77
N ASN A 109 -10.21 12.35 5.04
CA ASN A 109 -9.78 13.17 3.91
C ASN A 109 -10.81 13.18 2.78
N TYR A 110 -11.51 12.07 2.53
CA TYR A 110 -12.57 12.01 1.52
C TYR A 110 -13.80 12.85 1.92
N LYS A 111 -14.18 12.86 3.21
CA LYS A 111 -15.34 13.62 3.71
C LYS A 111 -15.12 15.13 3.76
N SER A 112 -13.88 15.59 3.79
CA SER A 112 -13.52 17.01 3.86
C SER A 112 -12.68 17.40 2.63
N PRO A 113 -13.28 17.50 1.42
CA PRO A 113 -12.54 17.99 0.27
C PRO A 113 -12.02 19.39 0.62
N LYS A 114 -10.71 19.59 0.54
CA LYS A 114 -10.07 20.89 0.75
C LYS A 114 -10.79 21.89 -0.15
N LYS A 115 -11.52 22.84 0.44
CA LYS A 115 -11.99 24.04 -0.28
C LYS A 115 -10.72 24.79 -0.68
N TYR A 116 -10.40 24.75 -1.97
CA TYR A 116 -9.36 25.57 -2.58
C TYR A 116 -9.83 27.03 -2.63
#